data_AF-G5LJE0-F1
#
_entry.id   AF-G5LJE0-F1
#
_cell.length_a   1.000
_cell.length_b   1.000
_cell.length_c   1.000
_cell.angle_alpha   90.00
_cell.angle_beta   90.00
_cell.angle_gamma   90.00
#
_symmetry.space_group_name_H-M   'P 1'
#
loop_
_entity.id
_entity.type
_entity.pdbx_description
1 polymer ?
#
loop_
_entity_poly.entity_id
_entity_poly.type
_entity_poly.pdbx_seq_one_letter_code
_entity_poly.pdbx_strand_id
1 'polypeptide(L)' 'MDFDHYIDRASPNLFKYCASGKHIPQAILVMRKAGGNPLEYLKYTFTDLIVAVVSPSGSHDGEIASRETVELSFST' A
#
# COMPACT_ATOMS: atom_id res chain seq x y z
N MET A 1 8.41 4.28 2.74
CA MET A 1 7.73 4.28 1.43
C MET A 1 6.29 4.69 1.68
N ASP A 2 5.80 5.67 0.94
CA ASP A 2 4.41 6.12 1.00
C ASP A 2 3.67 5.65 -0.27
N PHE A 3 2.43 5.17 -0.13
CA PHE A 3 1.54 4.89 -1.26
C PHE A 3 0.07 5.13 -0.91
N ASP A 4 -0.72 5.46 -1.93
CA ASP A 4 -2.17 5.67 -1.83
C ASP A 4 -2.91 4.55 -2.57
N HIS A 5 -3.94 3.99 -1.96
CA HIS A 5 -4.84 3.04 -2.62
C HIS A 5 -6.30 3.27 -2.20
N TYR A 6 -7.22 2.69 -2.95
CA TYR A 6 -8.63 2.67 -2.55
C TYR A 6 -8.83 1.77 -1.36
N ILE A 7 -9.77 2.13 -0.49
CA ILE A 7 -10.18 1.25 0.61
C ILE A 7 -10.68 -0.06 0.01
N ASP A 8 -10.02 -1.15 0.37
CA ASP A 8 -10.23 -2.47 -0.17
C ASP A 8 -10.15 -3.55 0.91
N ARG A 9 -10.00 -4.82 0.52
CA ARG A 9 -9.93 -5.94 1.46
C ARG A 9 -8.64 -5.94 2.30
N ALA A 10 -7.60 -5.25 1.87
CA ALA A 10 -6.33 -5.14 2.59
C ALA A 10 -6.40 -4.13 3.74
N SER A 11 -7.24 -3.10 3.66
CA SER A 11 -7.33 -2.01 4.66
C SER A 11 -7.43 -2.51 6.12
N PRO A 12 -8.33 -3.46 6.46
CA PRO A 12 -8.45 -3.94 7.84
C PRO A 12 -7.20 -4.69 8.30
N ASN A 13 -6.52 -5.38 7.37
CA ASN A 13 -5.27 -6.07 7.67
C ASN A 13 -4.13 -5.06 7.86
N LEU A 14 -4.00 -4.07 6.98
CA LEU A 14 -3.00 -3.01 7.10
C LEU A 14 -3.13 -2.28 8.44
N PHE A 15 -4.35 -1.92 8.83
CA PHE A 15 -4.62 -1.32 10.13
C PHE A 15 -4.24 -2.25 11.30
N LYS A 16 -4.53 -3.55 11.20
CA LYS A 16 -4.12 -4.54 12.21
C LYS A 16 -2.60 -4.67 12.31
N TYR A 17 -1.88 -4.69 11.19
CA TYR A 17 -0.41 -4.75 11.18
C TYR A 17 0.21 -3.47 11.74
N CYS A 18 -0.38 -2.31 11.44
CA CYS A 18 0.01 -1.03 12.00
C CYS A 18 -0.18 -1.00 13.53
N ALA A 19 -1.36 -1.38 14.02
CA ALA A 19 -1.66 -1.39 15.45
C ALA A 19 -0.85 -2.42 16.25
N SER A 20 -0.51 -3.57 15.63
CA SER A 20 0.28 -4.62 16.29
C SER A 20 1.79 -4.43 16.17
N GLY A 21 2.27 -3.55 15.27
CA GLY A 21 3.70 -3.40 14.97
C GLY A 21 4.34 -4.68 14.42
N LYS A 22 3.54 -5.62 13.90
CA LYS A 22 4.05 -6.92 13.44
C LYS A 22 4.85 -6.75 12.15
N HIS A 23 6.04 -7.35 12.13
CA HIS A 23 6.89 -7.36 10.95
C HIS A 23 6.28 -8.20 9.81
N ILE A 24 6.39 -7.67 8.60
CA ILE A 24 6.02 -8.31 7.35
C ILE A 24 7.33 -8.72 6.66
N PRO A 25 7.55 -10.01 6.34
CA PRO A 25 8.84 -10.47 5.83
C PRO A 25 9.25 -9.81 4.50
N GLN A 26 8.29 -9.61 3.60
CA GLN A 26 8.56 -9.13 2.25
C GLN A 26 7.34 -8.42 1.64
N ALA A 27 7.60 -7.37 0.88
CA ALA A 27 6.62 -6.73 0.00
C ALA A 27 7.25 -6.46 -1.37
N ILE A 28 6.46 -6.60 -2.44
CA ILE A 28 6.92 -6.39 -3.81
C ILE A 28 6.03 -5.35 -4.48
N LEU A 29 6.60 -4.21 -4.85
CA LEU A 29 5.94 -3.20 -5.67
C LEU A 29 6.37 -3.38 -7.13
N VAL A 30 5.39 -3.57 -8.02
CA VAL A 30 5.62 -3.74 -9.45
C VAL A 30 4.88 -2.64 -10.22
N MET A 31 5.59 -1.95 -11.11
CA MET A 31 4.97 -1.04 -12.08
C MET A 31 5.04 -1.63 -13.48
N ARG A 32 3.92 -1.53 -14.19
CA ARG A 32 3.75 -2.01 -15.57
C ARG A 32 3.08 -0.96 -16.42
N LYS A 33 3.38 -0.94 -17.72
CA LYS A 33 2.71 -0.03 -18.66
C LYS A 33 1.26 -0.47 -18.85
N ALA A 34 0.33 0.48 -18.84
CA ALA A 34 -1.04 0.23 -19.25
C ALA A 34 -1.10 -0.01 -20.77
N GLY A 35 -1.97 -0.93 -21.22
CA GLY A 35 -2.15 -1.27 -22.63
C GLY A 35 -1.95 -2.75 -22.95
N GLY A 36 -1.77 -3.07 -24.23
CA GLY A 36 -1.81 -4.45 -24.74
C GLY A 36 -0.58 -5.31 -24.46
N ASN A 37 0.57 -4.72 -24.10
CA ASN A 37 1.78 -5.48 -23.77
C ASN A 37 2.19 -5.23 -22.30
N PRO A 38 1.91 -6.15 -21.38
CA PRO A 38 2.11 -5.97 -19.95
C PRO A 38 3.58 -6.17 -19.56
N LEU A 39 4.44 -5.23 -19.97
CA LEU A 39 5.84 -5.21 -19.55
C LEU A 39 5.95 -4.61 -18.14
N GLU A 40 6.45 -5.42 -17.20
CA GLU A 40 6.91 -4.96 -15.89
C GLU A 40 8.24 -4.23 -16.07
N TYR A 41 8.24 -2.91 -15.94
CA TYR A 41 9.43 -2.09 -16.19
C TYR A 41 10.14 -1.69 -14.90
N LEU A 42 9.48 -1.82 -13.75
CA LEU A 42 10.05 -1.47 -12.45
C LEU A 42 9.52 -2.42 -11.38
N LYS A 43 10.45 -2.98 -10.59
CA LYS A 43 10.13 -3.88 -9.49
C LYS A 43 11.00 -3.54 -8.29
N TYR A 44 10.37 -3.17 -7.19
CA TYR A 44 11.02 -3.01 -5.90
C TYR A 44 10.64 -4.19 -5.01
N THR A 45 11.64 -4.80 -4.39
CA THR A 45 11.44 -5.82 -3.38
C THR A 45 11.98 -5.28 -2.07
N PHE A 46 11.08 -5.15 -1.10
CA PHE A 46 11.36 -4.69 0.23
C PHE A 46 11.34 -5.88 1.18
N THR A 47 12.18 -5.84 2.18
CA THR A 47 12.32 -6.86 3.21
C THR A 47 12.23 -6.24 4.59
N ASP A 48 11.72 -7.03 5.54
CA ASP A 48 11.53 -6.64 6.94
C ASP A 48 10.77 -5.31 7.10
N LEU A 49 9.48 -5.35 6.78
CA LEU A 49 8.62 -4.16 6.77
C LEU A 49 7.75 -4.04 8.01
N ILE A 50 7.46 -2.81 8.40
CA ILE A 50 6.42 -2.45 9.36
C ILE A 50 5.48 -1.44 8.70
N VAL A 51 4.17 -1.61 8.93
CA VAL A 51 3.19 -0.59 8.56
C VAL A 51 3.25 0.53 9.61
N ALA A 52 3.80 1.69 9.23
CA ALA A 52 4.03 2.82 10.12
C ALA A 52 2.79 3.70 10.26
N VAL A 53 2.09 3.95 9.15
CA VAL A 53 0.90 4.81 9.09
C VAL A 53 -0.16 4.17 8.21
N VAL A 54 -1.41 4.25 8.64
CA VAL A 54 -2.60 3.96 7.83
C VAL A 54 -3.59 5.11 8.05
N SER A 55 -3.87 5.87 7.00
CA SER A 55 -4.70 7.08 7.04
C SER A 55 -5.87 6.97 6.05
N PRO A 56 -7.00 6.33 6.44
CA PRO A 56 -8.17 6.25 5.60
C PRO A 56 -8.94 7.58 5.57
N SER A 57 -9.43 7.94 4.39
CA SER A 57 -10.20 9.16 4.13
C SER A 57 -11.33 8.90 3.13
N GLY A 58 -12.39 9.71 3.22
CA GLY A 58 -13.51 9.64 2.29
C GLY A 58 -14.23 10.98 2.21
N SER A 59 -14.77 11.29 1.03
CA SER A 59 -15.60 12.47 0.80
C SER A 59 -17.03 12.06 0.53
N HIS A 60 -17.98 12.88 1.00
CA HIS A 60 -19.39 12.73 0.68
C HIS A 60 -19.70 13.10 -0.79
N ASP A 61 -18.91 13.99 -1.38
CA ASP A 61 -19.21 14.67 -2.65
C ASP A 61 -18.89 13.83 -3.91
N GLY A 62 -18.65 12.53 -3.76
CA GLY A 62 -18.54 11.56 -4.87
C GLY A 62 -17.34 11.68 -5.81
N GLU A 63 -16.70 12.85 -5.90
CA GLU A 63 -15.50 13.12 -6.72
C GLU A 63 -14.29 12.27 -6.27
N ILE A 64 -14.21 11.97 -4.97
CA ILE A 64 -13.13 11.18 -4.36
C ILE A 64 -13.74 9.92 -3.75
N ALA A 65 -13.62 8.81 -4.46
CA ALA A 65 -13.90 7.50 -3.87
C ALA A 65 -12.97 7.25 -2.67
N SER A 66 -13.44 6.52 -1.67
CA SER A 66 -12.74 6.30 -0.40
C SER A 66 -11.33 5.74 -0.61
N ARG A 67 -10.33 6.42 -0.05
CA ARG A 67 -8.90 6.12 -0.22
C ARG A 67 -8.19 6.05 1.11
N GLU A 68 -7.05 5.39 1.14
CA GLU A 68 -6.18 5.36 2.30
C GLU A 68 -4.72 5.54 1.90
N THR A 69 -4.03 6.40 2.63
CA THR A 69 -2.59 6.59 2.53
C THR A 69 -1.88 5.68 3.52
N VAL A 70 -0.88 4.96 3.05
CA VAL A 70 -0.16 3.95 3.83
C VAL A 70 1.34 4.20 3.75
N GLU A 71 1.99 4.28 4.91
CA GLU A 71 3.44 4.37 5.02
C GLU A 71 4.03 3.05 5.51
N LEU A 72 4.99 2.52 4.75
CA LEU A 72 5.79 1.35 5.08
C LEU A 72 7.21 1.77 5.46
N SER A 73 7.64 1.38 6.65
CA SER A 73 9.05 1.40 7.04
C SER A 73 9.68 0.06 6.70
N PHE A 74 10.91 0.04 6.21
CA PHE A 74 11.62 -1.17 5.79
C PHE A 74 13.12 -1.01 5.99
N SER A 75 13.84 -2.12 6.17
CA SER A 75 15.28 -2.09 6.39
C SER A 75 16.10 -2.24 5.11
N THR A 76 15.63 -3.02 4.13
CA THR A 76 16.36 -3.29 2.87
C THR A 76 15.40 -3.55 1.73
#